data_AF-X1QX70-F1
#
_entry.id   AF-X1QX70-F1
#
_cell.length_a   1.000
_cell.length_b   1.000
_cell.length_c   1.000
_cell.angle_alpha   90.00
_cell.angle_beta   90.00
_cell.angle_gamma   90.00
#
_symmetry.space_group_name_H-M   'P 1'
#
loop_
_entity.id
_entity.type
_entity.pdbx_description
1 polymer ?
#
loop_
_entity_poly.entity_id
_entity_poly.type
_entity_poly.pdbx_seq_one_letter_code
_entity_poly.pdbx_strand_id
1 'polypeptide(L)'
;MLSGGWCRTVYKGGEADLVRVESILDGLISELKADNCGDVSRVFRLPGTINLKDANEPKETRLLLFDKDIRYTLEDFKQEEELGDKLYSEVDLTQVVFDDTIPKIDFDVLRQSQIAPTILRTIKDGDFLERYPSRSERDQAVILELLLNRFTREQIKAIFNNPDFAISDRYLGLGRRGDTYLK
;
A
#
# COMPACT_ATOMS: atom_id res chain seq x y z
N MET A 1 -12.83 28.05 7.21
CA MET A 1 -11.39 27.75 7.39
C MET A 1 -11.29 26.53 8.29
N LEU A 2 -11.06 25.34 7.73
CA LEU A 2 -10.82 24.12 8.52
C LEU A 2 -9.30 23.98 8.70
N SER A 3 -8.78 24.52 9.79
CA SER A 3 -7.38 24.39 10.17
C SER A 3 -7.14 23.01 10.81
N GLY A 4 -6.38 22.14 10.13
CA GLY A 4 -5.70 20.99 10.75
C GLY A 4 -6.50 19.69 10.92
N GLY A 5 -7.61 19.50 10.20
CA GLY A 5 -8.40 18.26 10.25
C GLY A 5 -8.20 17.39 9.02
N TRP A 6 -7.92 16.09 9.22
CA TRP A 6 -8.00 15.09 8.15
C TRP A 6 -9.48 14.82 7.84
N CYS A 7 -9.93 15.15 6.63
CA CYS A 7 -11.30 14.91 6.19
C CYS A 7 -11.36 13.80 5.13
N ARG A 8 -12.55 13.21 4.99
CA ARG A 8 -12.84 12.19 3.99
C ARG A 8 -14.27 12.42 3.49
N THR A 9 -14.46 12.36 2.18
CA THR A 9 -15.74 12.67 1.51
C THR A 9 -16.34 11.39 0.92
N VAL A 10 -17.67 11.29 0.91
CA VAL A 10 -18.41 10.14 0.39
C VAL A 10 -19.27 10.59 -0.80
N TYR A 11 -19.27 9.77 -1.84
CA TYR A 11 -20.18 9.87 -2.96
C TYR A 11 -21.09 8.63 -3.02
N LYS A 12 -22.39 8.81 -3.27
CA LYS A 12 -23.35 7.71 -3.42
C LYS A 12 -23.77 7.62 -4.89
N GLY A 13 -23.17 6.69 -5.63
CA GLY A 13 -23.58 6.31 -7.00
C GLY A 13 -24.53 5.11 -7.03
N GLY A 14 -25.21 4.89 -8.15
CA GLY A 14 -25.96 3.67 -8.47
C GLY A 14 -25.04 2.50 -8.87
N GLU A 15 -25.53 1.54 -9.67
CA GLU A 15 -24.63 0.61 -10.39
C GLU A 15 -23.64 1.44 -11.21
N ALA A 16 -22.36 1.34 -10.88
CA ALA A 16 -21.30 2.13 -11.47
C ALA A 16 -20.16 1.20 -11.89
N ASP A 17 -19.54 1.53 -13.02
CA ASP A 17 -18.31 0.87 -13.46
C ASP A 17 -17.19 1.18 -12.45
N LEU A 18 -16.66 0.14 -11.81
CA LEU A 18 -15.64 0.28 -10.78
C LEU A 18 -14.36 0.91 -11.33
N VAL A 19 -14.00 0.62 -12.59
CA VAL A 19 -12.80 1.18 -13.23
C VAL A 19 -12.94 2.69 -13.35
N ARG A 20 -14.12 3.13 -13.80
CA ARG A 20 -14.45 4.55 -13.91
C ARG A 20 -14.38 5.26 -12.55
N VAL A 21 -14.91 4.63 -11.50
CA VAL A 21 -14.87 5.20 -10.15
C VAL A 21 -13.44 5.31 -9.63
N GLU A 22 -12.60 4.28 -9.82
CA GLU A 22 -11.19 4.32 -9.42
C GLU A 22 -10.42 5.41 -10.17
N SER A 23 -10.66 5.58 -11.48
CA SER A 23 -10.04 6.65 -12.27
C SER A 23 -10.41 8.05 -11.74
N ILE A 24 -11.69 8.29 -11.46
CA ILE A 24 -12.14 9.54 -10.81
C ILE A 24 -11.44 9.76 -9.46
N LEU A 25 -11.35 8.71 -8.63
CA LEU A 25 -10.71 8.82 -7.32
C LEU A 25 -9.21 9.14 -7.43
N ASP A 26 -8.52 8.58 -8.41
CA ASP A 26 -7.11 8.88 -8.67
C ASP A 26 -6.90 10.31 -9.20
N GLY A 27 -7.79 10.79 -10.07
CA GLY A 27 -7.85 12.18 -10.49
C GLY A 27 -8.01 13.14 -9.30
N LEU A 28 -8.98 12.84 -8.42
CA LEU A 28 -9.21 13.61 -7.19
C LEU A 28 -8.00 13.60 -6.25
N ILE A 29 -7.31 12.46 -6.13
CA ILE A 29 -6.09 12.35 -5.32
C ILE A 29 -5.00 13.27 -5.86
N SER A 30 -4.81 13.29 -7.17
CA SER A 30 -3.85 14.16 -7.85
C SER A 30 -4.18 15.64 -7.65
N GLU A 31 -5.44 16.02 -7.90
CA GLU A 31 -5.91 17.40 -7.82
C GLU A 31 -5.85 17.95 -6.39
N LEU A 32 -6.36 17.18 -5.43
CA LEU A 32 -6.42 17.58 -4.01
C LEU A 32 -5.12 17.31 -3.25
N LYS A 33 -4.13 16.69 -3.90
CA LYS A 33 -2.87 16.22 -3.29
C LYS A 33 -3.14 15.35 -2.05
N ALA A 34 -4.12 14.46 -2.16
CA ALA A 34 -4.55 13.59 -1.08
C ALA A 34 -3.64 12.36 -0.93
N ASP A 35 -3.83 11.60 0.15
CA ASP A 35 -3.19 10.30 0.32
C ASP A 35 -3.67 9.32 -0.77
N ASN A 36 -2.79 8.41 -1.21
CA ASN A 36 -3.14 7.35 -2.15
C ASN A 36 -4.19 6.39 -1.53
N CYS A 37 -5.45 6.66 -1.86
CA CYS A 37 -6.64 6.01 -1.32
C CYS A 37 -7.70 5.69 -2.39
N GLY A 38 -7.32 5.60 -3.68
CA GLY A 38 -8.26 5.51 -4.81
C GLY A 38 -9.01 4.19 -4.97
N ASP A 39 -8.80 3.25 -4.05
CA ASP A 39 -9.40 1.92 -4.04
C ASP A 39 -10.83 1.94 -3.51
N VAL A 40 -11.79 1.52 -4.35
CA VAL A 40 -13.22 1.48 -4.06
C VAL A 40 -13.59 0.57 -2.88
N SER A 41 -12.74 -0.39 -2.53
CA SER A 41 -12.99 -1.28 -1.39
C SER A 41 -12.66 -0.66 -0.03
N ARG A 42 -12.11 0.57 0.00
CA ARG A 42 -11.68 1.20 1.25
C ARG A 42 -12.85 1.57 2.15
N VAL A 43 -12.72 1.16 3.40
CA VAL A 43 -13.66 1.50 4.47
C VAL A 43 -13.28 2.84 5.10
N PHE A 44 -14.29 3.66 5.37
CA PHE A 44 -14.14 4.91 6.12
C PHE A 44 -14.05 4.65 7.62
N ARG A 45 -13.38 5.53 8.35
CA ARG A 45 -13.42 5.50 9.81
C ARG A 45 -14.84 5.84 10.28
N LEU A 46 -15.36 5.06 11.21
CA LEU A 46 -16.71 5.26 11.74
C LEU A 46 -16.73 6.50 12.66
N PRO A 47 -17.61 7.49 12.41
CA PRO A 47 -17.77 8.61 13.33
C PRO A 47 -18.16 8.16 14.75
N GLY A 48 -17.66 8.86 15.77
CA GLY A 48 -17.83 8.51 17.17
C GLY A 48 -16.86 7.46 17.70
N THR A 49 -15.93 6.97 16.86
CA THR A 49 -14.86 6.04 17.28
C THR A 49 -13.52 6.76 17.48
N ILE A 50 -12.65 6.18 18.29
CA ILE A 50 -11.28 6.68 18.51
C ILE A 50 -10.33 6.05 17.48
N ASN A 51 -9.64 6.90 16.71
CA ASN A 51 -8.55 6.51 15.83
C ASN A 51 -7.26 6.37 16.63
N LEU A 52 -6.84 5.12 16.87
CA LEU A 52 -5.63 4.75 17.62
C LEU A 52 -4.40 4.56 16.72
N LYS A 53 -4.37 5.17 15.53
CA LYS A 53 -3.23 5.03 14.61
C LYS A 53 -1.93 5.56 15.22
N ASP A 54 -2.04 6.60 16.05
CA ASP A 54 -1.00 7.00 17.00
C ASP A 54 -1.54 6.72 18.40
N ALA A 55 -0.89 5.81 19.13
CA ALA A 55 -1.31 5.41 20.47
C ALA A 55 -1.06 6.51 21.52
N ASN A 56 -0.10 7.40 21.27
CA ASN A 56 0.25 8.49 22.18
C ASN A 56 -0.65 9.72 21.95
N GLU A 57 -1.24 9.83 20.76
CA GLU A 57 -2.15 10.92 20.39
C GLU A 57 -3.45 10.37 19.76
N PRO A 58 -4.31 9.70 20.55
CA PRO A 58 -5.57 9.15 20.06
C PRO A 58 -6.51 10.29 19.62
N LYS A 59 -7.07 10.18 18.41
CA LYS A 59 -7.95 11.21 17.83
C LYS A 59 -9.36 10.68 17.63
N GLU A 60 -10.35 11.43 18.08
CA GLU A 60 -11.76 11.10 17.82
C GLU A 60 -12.10 11.32 16.35
N THR A 61 -12.77 10.35 15.74
CA THR A 61 -13.31 10.46 14.38
C THR A 61 -14.66 11.18 14.45
N ARG A 62 -14.78 12.34 13.79
CA ARG A 62 -16.01 13.15 13.79
C ARG A 62 -16.57 13.32 12.39
N LEU A 63 -17.90 13.36 12.29
CA LEU A 63 -18.61 13.79 11.09
C LEU A 63 -18.62 15.33 11.08
N LEU A 64 -17.88 15.94 10.15
CA LEU A 64 -17.75 17.40 10.09
C LEU A 64 -18.94 18.06 9.37
N LEU A 65 -19.43 17.44 8.31
CA LEU A 65 -20.55 17.93 7.51
C LEU A 65 -21.32 16.73 6.95
N PHE A 66 -22.64 16.80 7.03
CA PHE A 66 -23.54 15.89 6.31
C PHE A 66 -24.72 16.71 5.82
N ASP A 67 -24.77 16.90 4.50
CA ASP A 67 -25.89 17.54 3.84
C ASP A 67 -26.55 16.52 2.93
N LYS A 68 -27.81 16.18 3.23
CA LYS A 68 -28.57 15.19 2.49
C LYS A 68 -29.12 15.74 1.17
N ASP A 69 -29.04 17.04 0.90
CA ASP A 69 -29.59 17.63 -0.32
C ASP A 69 -28.48 17.87 -1.36
N ILE A 70 -27.21 17.87 -0.92
CA ILE A 70 -26.05 17.83 -1.81
C ILE A 70 -25.93 16.42 -2.42
N ARG A 71 -26.05 16.35 -3.75
CA ARG A 71 -25.90 15.15 -4.56
C ARG A 71 -25.02 15.50 -5.75
N TYR A 72 -24.17 14.57 -6.11
CA TYR A 72 -23.39 14.64 -7.34
C TYR A 72 -23.85 13.49 -8.26
N THR A 73 -23.35 13.51 -9.49
CA THR A 73 -23.39 12.45 -10.48
C THR A 73 -21.94 12.07 -10.82
N LEU A 74 -21.70 10.93 -11.47
CA LEU A 74 -20.34 10.63 -11.96
C LEU A 74 -19.86 11.65 -13.00
N GLU A 75 -20.80 12.22 -13.76
CA GLU A 75 -20.50 13.24 -14.77
C GLU A 75 -19.95 14.55 -14.16
N ASP A 76 -20.25 14.83 -12.89
CA ASP A 76 -19.72 16.01 -12.21
C ASP A 76 -18.20 15.92 -11.99
N PHE A 77 -17.60 14.72 -12.15
CA PHE A 77 -16.18 14.44 -11.94
C PHE A 77 -15.46 14.01 -13.22
N LYS A 78 -16.00 14.39 -14.38
CA LYS A 78 -15.44 13.99 -15.68
C LYS A 78 -14.01 14.49 -15.89
N GLN A 79 -13.68 15.67 -15.36
CA GLN A 79 -12.33 16.22 -15.49
C GLN A 79 -11.31 15.37 -14.71
N GLU A 80 -11.69 14.89 -13.54
CA GLU A 80 -10.89 14.03 -12.68
C GLU A 80 -10.79 12.62 -13.26
N GLU A 81 -11.85 12.11 -13.89
CA GLU A 81 -11.81 10.88 -14.70
C GLU A 81 -10.71 10.97 -15.79
N GLU A 82 -10.71 12.04 -16.58
CA GLU A 82 -9.71 12.26 -17.63
C GLU A 82 -8.27 12.42 -17.09
N LEU A 83 -8.12 12.94 -15.87
CA LEU A 83 -6.82 13.05 -15.20
C LEU A 83 -6.34 11.69 -14.67
N GLY A 84 -7.25 10.90 -14.10
CA GLY A 84 -7.00 9.53 -13.66
C GLY A 84 -6.53 8.64 -14.79
N ASP A 85 -7.22 8.66 -15.93
CA ASP A 85 -6.87 7.85 -17.09
C ASP A 85 -5.47 8.15 -17.63
N LYS A 86 -5.07 9.44 -17.62
CA LYS A 86 -3.73 9.87 -18.04
C LYS A 86 -2.64 9.26 -17.17
N LEU A 87 -2.85 9.22 -15.86
CA LEU A 87 -1.90 8.60 -14.91
C LEU A 87 -1.60 7.14 -15.26
N TYR A 88 -2.60 6.38 -15.73
CA TYR A 88 -2.40 4.99 -16.15
C TYR A 88 -1.83 4.85 -17.56
N SER A 89 -2.12 5.79 -18.46
CA SER A 89 -1.61 5.76 -19.84
C SER A 89 -0.14 6.18 -19.99
N GLU A 90 0.39 6.99 -19.07
CA GLU A 90 1.77 7.47 -19.08
C GLU A 90 2.77 6.54 -18.40
N VAL A 91 2.31 5.44 -17.78
CA VAL A 91 3.22 4.47 -17.18
C VAL A 91 3.81 3.57 -18.27
N ASP A 92 4.93 3.98 -18.86
CA ASP A 92 5.86 3.05 -19.51
C ASP A 92 6.51 2.18 -18.43
N LEU A 93 5.72 1.25 -17.89
CA LEU A 93 6.25 0.13 -17.16
C LEU A 93 6.95 -0.74 -18.21
N THR A 94 8.28 -0.69 -18.25
CA THR A 94 9.02 -1.92 -18.47
C THR A 94 8.55 -2.88 -17.39
N GLN A 95 7.46 -3.61 -17.69
CA GLN A 95 6.75 -4.40 -16.70
C GLN A 95 7.76 -5.36 -16.10
N VAL A 96 8.04 -5.19 -14.81
CA VAL A 96 8.74 -6.21 -14.05
C VAL A 96 7.76 -7.38 -13.96
N VAL A 97 7.91 -8.33 -14.89
CA VAL A 97 7.21 -9.60 -14.90
C VAL A 97 8.03 -10.53 -14.02
N PHE A 98 7.43 -10.99 -12.92
CA PHE A 98 7.98 -12.12 -12.19
C PHE A 98 7.63 -13.38 -12.97
N ASP A 99 8.60 -14.27 -13.17
CA ASP A 99 8.33 -15.58 -13.74
C ASP A 99 7.47 -16.41 -12.77
N ASP A 100 6.60 -17.28 -13.28
CA ASP A 100 5.64 -18.03 -12.46
C ASP A 100 6.31 -19.11 -11.59
N THR A 101 7.55 -19.47 -11.90
CA THR A 101 8.36 -20.39 -11.09
C THR A 101 8.98 -19.67 -9.90
N ILE A 102 8.24 -19.56 -8.80
CA ILE A 102 8.78 -19.08 -7.51
C ILE A 102 9.58 -20.22 -6.86
N PRO A 103 10.91 -20.10 -6.71
CA PRO A 103 11.71 -21.12 -6.05
C PRO A 103 11.37 -21.17 -4.55
N LYS A 104 11.24 -22.36 -3.97
CA LYS A 104 11.09 -22.47 -2.51
C LYS A 104 12.43 -22.19 -1.84
N ILE A 105 12.53 -21.08 -1.10
CA ILE A 105 13.72 -20.72 -0.33
C ILE A 105 13.51 -21.06 1.13
N ASP A 106 14.31 -22.01 1.62
CA ASP A 106 14.38 -22.34 3.04
C ASP A 106 15.34 -21.39 3.77
N PHE A 107 15.11 -21.18 5.05
CA PHE A 107 15.94 -20.30 5.88
C PHE A 107 17.39 -20.78 5.99
N ASP A 108 17.63 -22.08 5.89
CA ASP A 108 18.99 -22.64 5.91
C ASP A 108 19.80 -22.25 4.67
N VAL A 109 19.16 -22.00 3.53
CA VAL A 109 19.82 -21.44 2.33
C VAL A 109 20.24 -19.99 2.58
N LEU A 110 19.39 -19.21 3.26
CA LEU A 110 19.71 -17.83 3.64
C LEU A 110 20.88 -17.78 4.63
N ARG A 111 20.92 -18.69 5.61
CA ARG A 111 22.02 -18.80 6.59
C ARG A 111 23.37 -19.15 5.97
N GLN A 112 23.37 -19.89 4.87
CA GLN A 112 24.59 -20.26 4.15
C GLN A 112 25.11 -19.13 3.24
N SER A 113 24.33 -18.05 3.09
CA SER A 113 24.69 -16.87 2.31
C SER A 113 25.52 -15.88 3.14
N GLN A 114 26.17 -14.91 2.50
CA GLN A 114 26.93 -13.86 3.20
C GLN A 114 26.06 -12.69 3.70
N ILE A 115 24.78 -12.96 3.96
CA ILE A 115 23.83 -11.98 4.47
C ILE A 115 24.21 -11.63 5.91
N ALA A 116 24.21 -10.33 6.24
CA ALA A 116 24.47 -9.88 7.59
C ALA A 116 23.55 -10.61 8.62
N PRO A 117 24.09 -11.13 9.74
CA PRO A 117 23.30 -11.85 10.75
C PRO A 117 22.11 -11.06 11.28
N THR A 118 22.22 -9.73 11.28
CA THR A 118 21.16 -8.82 11.66
C THR A 118 20.00 -8.82 10.68
N ILE A 119 20.29 -8.87 9.38
CA ILE A 119 19.27 -8.97 8.33
C ILE A 119 18.62 -10.36 8.32
N LEU A 120 19.40 -11.42 8.51
CA LEU A 120 18.85 -12.78 8.68
C LEU A 120 17.84 -12.85 9.83
N ARG A 121 18.16 -12.20 10.96
CA ARG A 121 17.24 -12.10 12.09
C ARG A 121 16.00 -11.28 11.74
N THR A 122 16.16 -10.14 11.06
CA THR A 122 15.03 -9.32 10.59
C THR A 122 14.10 -10.10 9.66
N ILE A 123 14.63 -10.94 8.78
CA ILE A 123 13.82 -11.80 7.89
C ILE A 123 12.99 -12.80 8.70
N LYS A 124 13.61 -13.48 9.67
CA LYS A 124 12.97 -14.55 10.43
C LYS A 124 12.00 -14.02 11.48
N ASP A 125 12.49 -13.13 12.34
CA ASP A 125 11.82 -12.75 13.59
C ASP A 125 11.24 -11.32 13.52
N GLY A 126 11.52 -10.57 12.45
CA GLY A 126 11.14 -9.16 12.30
C GLY A 126 12.12 -8.21 12.98
N ASP A 127 11.81 -6.91 12.91
CA ASP A 127 12.66 -5.86 13.51
C ASP A 127 12.31 -5.64 14.99
N PHE A 128 12.65 -6.63 15.83
CA PHE A 128 12.42 -6.55 17.29
C PHE A 128 13.28 -5.48 17.98
N LEU A 129 14.36 -5.05 17.34
CA LEU A 129 15.28 -4.07 17.90
C LEU A 129 14.91 -2.62 17.53
N GLU A 130 13.78 -2.43 16.84
CA GLU A 130 13.28 -1.13 16.36
C GLU A 130 14.38 -0.32 15.65
N ARG A 131 15.20 -1.00 14.84
CA ARG A 131 16.28 -0.34 14.10
C ARG A 131 15.76 0.53 12.97
N TYR A 132 14.60 0.18 12.43
CA TYR A 132 14.03 0.87 11.29
C TYR A 132 12.85 1.74 11.73
N PRO A 133 12.89 3.05 11.46
CA PRO A 133 11.78 3.98 11.70
C PRO A 133 10.45 3.57 11.08
N SER A 134 10.48 2.78 10.00
CA SER A 134 9.27 2.30 9.31
C SER A 134 9.44 0.89 8.75
N ARG A 135 8.30 0.20 8.55
CA ARG A 135 8.27 -1.12 7.89
C ARG A 135 8.83 -1.07 6.46
N SER A 136 8.53 0.00 5.71
CA SER A 136 9.07 0.18 4.36
C SER A 136 10.59 0.33 4.34
N GLU A 137 11.16 0.99 5.34
CA GLU A 137 12.62 1.17 5.45
C GLU A 137 13.32 -0.14 5.83
N ARG A 138 12.70 -0.92 6.73
CA ARG A 138 13.11 -2.31 7.03
C ARG A 138 13.12 -3.17 5.76
N ASP A 139 12.02 -3.17 5.01
CA ASP A 139 11.84 -4.03 3.84
C ASP A 139 12.84 -3.63 2.74
N GLN A 140 13.08 -2.32 2.54
CA GLN A 140 14.11 -1.80 1.63
C GLN A 140 15.53 -2.24 2.01
N ALA A 141 15.88 -2.18 3.30
CA ALA A 141 17.19 -2.59 3.78
C ALA A 141 17.43 -4.10 3.56
N VAL A 142 16.40 -4.92 3.79
CA VAL A 142 16.44 -6.36 3.50
C VAL A 142 16.63 -6.62 2.01
N ILE A 143 15.86 -5.95 1.14
CA ILE A 143 15.97 -6.10 -0.32
C ILE A 143 17.38 -5.73 -0.80
N LEU A 144 17.92 -4.61 -0.31
CA LEU A 144 19.27 -4.17 -0.69
C LEU A 144 20.33 -5.21 -0.32
N GLU A 145 20.27 -5.75 0.89
CA GLU A 145 21.20 -6.80 1.34
C GLU A 145 21.11 -8.07 0.48
N LEU A 146 19.89 -8.49 0.11
CA LEU A 146 19.67 -9.64 -0.76
C LEU A 146 20.24 -9.40 -2.16
N LEU A 147 20.05 -8.20 -2.72
CA LEU A 147 20.62 -7.80 -4.01
C LEU A 147 22.16 -7.78 -3.98
N LEU A 148 22.76 -7.26 -2.90
CA LEU A 148 24.21 -7.28 -2.70
C LEU A 148 24.76 -8.71 -2.64
N ASN A 149 23.98 -9.64 -2.09
CA ASN A 149 24.27 -11.08 -2.05
C ASN A 149 23.83 -11.83 -3.32
N ARG A 150 23.51 -11.12 -4.42
CA ARG A 150 23.17 -11.69 -5.74
C ARG A 150 21.90 -12.54 -5.78
N PHE A 151 20.98 -12.33 -4.85
CA PHE A 151 19.66 -12.95 -4.94
C PHE A 151 18.90 -12.38 -6.15
N THR A 152 18.25 -13.26 -6.91
CA THR A 152 17.39 -12.86 -8.02
C THR A 152 16.06 -12.29 -7.53
N ARG A 153 15.32 -11.65 -8.42
CA ARG A 153 14.01 -11.05 -8.09
C ARG A 153 13.00 -12.10 -7.64
N GLU A 154 13.03 -13.27 -8.28
CA GLU A 154 12.17 -14.42 -7.99
C GLU A 154 12.51 -14.99 -6.61
N GLN A 155 13.79 -15.01 -6.26
CA GLN A 155 14.25 -15.41 -4.93
C GLN A 155 13.83 -14.41 -3.85
N ILE A 156 13.96 -13.10 -4.12
CA ILE A 156 13.49 -12.06 -3.19
C ILE A 156 11.97 -12.17 -3.00
N LYS A 157 11.21 -12.32 -4.10
CA LYS A 157 9.77 -12.56 -4.05
C LYS A 157 9.44 -13.83 -3.25
N ALA A 158 10.18 -14.91 -3.43
CA ALA A 158 9.99 -16.14 -2.66
C ALA A 158 10.16 -15.93 -1.15
N ILE A 159 11.10 -15.07 -0.74
CA ILE A 159 11.33 -14.73 0.67
C ILE A 159 10.13 -13.93 1.21
N PHE A 160 9.70 -12.87 0.51
CA PHE A 160 8.57 -12.04 0.93
C PHE A 160 7.20 -12.72 0.81
N ASN A 161 7.10 -13.80 0.03
CA ASN A 161 5.92 -14.64 -0.11
C ASN A 161 5.95 -15.87 0.80
N ASN A 162 6.91 -15.98 1.72
CA ASN A 162 7.00 -17.10 2.66
C ASN A 162 6.28 -16.76 3.98
N PRO A 163 5.17 -17.42 4.34
CA PRO A 163 4.44 -17.17 5.59
C PRO A 163 5.24 -17.42 6.87
N ASP A 164 6.31 -18.21 6.79
CA ASP A 164 7.16 -18.51 7.94
C ASP A 164 8.14 -17.36 8.28
N PHE A 165 8.23 -16.33 7.44
CA PHE A 165 9.11 -15.18 7.62
C PHE A 165 8.33 -13.93 8.04
N ALA A 166 8.73 -13.29 9.13
CA ALA A 166 8.10 -12.07 9.64
C ALA A 166 8.23 -10.86 8.67
N ILE A 167 9.17 -10.90 7.73
CA ILE A 167 9.28 -9.88 6.69
C ILE A 167 8.08 -9.89 5.72
N SER A 168 7.40 -11.03 5.60
CA SER A 168 6.31 -11.26 4.64
C SER A 168 4.99 -10.60 5.04
N ASP A 169 4.86 -10.11 6.28
CA ASP A 169 3.63 -9.54 6.83
C ASP A 169 2.95 -8.52 5.91
N ARG A 170 3.74 -7.60 5.34
CA ARG A 170 3.22 -6.54 4.48
C ARG A 170 2.80 -7.08 3.12
N TYR A 171 3.65 -7.90 2.52
CA TYR A 171 3.42 -8.47 1.20
C TYR A 171 2.17 -9.37 1.21
N LEU A 172 2.08 -10.29 2.18
CA LEU A 172 0.93 -11.18 2.33
C LEU A 172 -0.35 -10.43 2.70
N GLY A 173 -0.24 -9.39 3.54
CA GLY A 173 -1.38 -8.54 3.92
C GLY A 173 -2.00 -7.75 2.75
N LEU A 174 -1.28 -7.57 1.64
CA LEU A 174 -1.76 -6.90 0.42
C LEU A 174 -2.40 -7.87 -0.59
N GLY A 175 -2.31 -9.19 -0.37
CA GLY A 175 -2.89 -10.21 -1.25
C GLY A 175 -2.44 -10.05 -2.70
N ARG A 176 -3.39 -9.88 -3.63
CA ARG A 176 -3.13 -9.70 -5.07
C ARG A 176 -2.26 -8.48 -5.40
N ARG A 177 -2.19 -7.49 -4.50
CA ARG A 177 -1.35 -6.28 -4.66
C ARG A 177 0.05 -6.44 -4.06
N GLY A 178 0.39 -7.60 -3.50
CA GLY A 178 1.72 -7.88 -2.96
C GLY A 178 2.80 -7.74 -4.03
N ASP A 179 2.56 -8.23 -5.25
CA ASP A 179 3.51 -8.10 -6.35
C ASP A 179 3.80 -6.65 -6.70
N THR A 180 2.78 -5.78 -6.70
CA THR A 180 2.95 -4.35 -6.94
C THR A 180 3.81 -3.68 -5.86
N TYR A 181 3.85 -4.24 -4.65
CA TYR A 181 4.68 -3.71 -3.55
C TYR A 181 6.18 -3.98 -3.73
N LEU A 182 6.55 -5.04 -4.46
CA LEU A 182 7.96 -5.41 -4.70
C LEU A 182 8.49 -4.97 -6.07
N LYS A 183 7.64 -4.42 -6.93
CA LYS A 183 8.03 -3.84 -8.22
C LYS A 183 8.56 -2.43 -8.04
#